data_AF-A0A5C6VND0-F1
#
_entry.id   AF-A0A5C6VND0-F1
#
_cell.length_a   1.000
_cell.length_b   1.000
_cell.length_c   1.000
_cell.angle_alpha   90.00
_cell.angle_beta   90.00
_cell.angle_gamma   90.00
#
_symmetry.space_group_name_H-M   'P 1'
#
loop_
_entity.id
_entity.type
_entity.pdbx_description
1 polymer ?
#
loop_
_entity_poly.entity_id
_entity_poly.type
_entity_poly.pdbx_seq_one_letter_code
_entity_poly.pdbx_strand_id
1 'polypeptide(L)'
;MNLRFRLARTVSIQNVRFPFPILWHAHTGCHQLDAEVALKRCTAIDGTGLHIPAETLFSVTIEPGIEGSASGTLTLESFEIRISGMPEWQELHHAFRQRKTPFGRTLAQQMFTYPAYPWATSEVSSRIEVDSRRLRSRLFQEAYSFAATLRRCRMLRALLTALSDDVAESDRDGQFMPQCRYKVDSMFNAAFNTKLSTIELSRMWSTSRPRHCLTEQQRCMPSAFPGHVSSSETGLQRHW
;
A
#
# COMPACT_ATOMS: atom_id res chain seq x y z
N MET A 1 -0.81 -10.05 -6.18
CA MET A 1 -0.96 -8.58 -6.34
C MET A 1 0.18 -8.06 -7.22
N ASN A 2 -0.12 -7.25 -8.22
CA ASN A 2 0.87 -6.60 -9.08
C ASN A 2 0.78 -5.09 -8.84
N LEU A 3 1.90 -4.45 -8.53
CA LEU A 3 1.99 -3.03 -8.19
C LEU A 3 2.98 -2.36 -9.11
N ARG A 4 2.53 -1.31 -9.80
CA ARG A 4 3.38 -0.44 -10.61
C ARG A 4 3.72 0.80 -9.82
N PHE A 5 4.94 1.28 -9.97
CA PHE A 5 5.41 2.48 -9.31
C PHE A 5 6.27 3.32 -10.25
N ARG A 6 6.23 4.64 -10.04
CA ARG A 6 7.06 5.59 -10.77
C ARG A 6 7.56 6.71 -9.87
N LEU A 7 8.88 6.89 -9.83
CA LEU A 7 9.57 7.79 -8.91
C LEU A 7 10.43 8.80 -9.69
N ALA A 8 10.37 10.08 -9.32
CA ALA A 8 11.19 11.17 -9.86
C ALA A 8 12.46 11.44 -9.04
N ARG A 9 12.61 10.80 -7.88
CA ARG A 9 13.73 11.02 -6.96
C ARG A 9 14.26 9.69 -6.46
N THR A 10 15.50 9.71 -6.00
CA THR A 10 16.12 8.55 -5.38
C THR A 10 15.37 8.15 -4.11
N VAL A 11 15.03 6.88 -4.02
CA VAL A 11 14.38 6.28 -2.85
C VAL A 11 15.21 5.08 -2.41
N SER A 12 15.65 5.11 -1.15
CA SER A 12 16.29 3.98 -0.48
C SER A 12 15.35 3.44 0.60
N ILE A 13 15.16 2.12 0.61
CA ILE A 13 14.31 1.41 1.56
C ILE A 13 15.13 0.25 2.08
N GLN A 14 15.36 0.21 3.39
CA GLN A 14 16.18 -0.82 4.02
C GLN A 14 15.32 -1.81 4.81
N ASN A 15 15.90 -2.97 5.13
CA ASN A 15 15.32 -3.95 6.06
C ASN A 15 13.90 -4.43 5.66
N VAL A 16 13.66 -4.57 4.36
CA VAL A 16 12.39 -5.05 3.80
C VAL A 16 12.36 -6.58 3.89
N ARG A 17 11.24 -7.11 4.37
CA ARG A 17 11.03 -8.56 4.46
C ARG A 17 9.55 -8.89 4.28
N PHE A 18 9.17 -9.46 3.14
CA PHE A 18 7.77 -9.82 2.86
C PHE A 18 7.44 -11.23 3.36
N PRO A 19 6.21 -11.50 3.84
CA PRO A 19 5.78 -12.87 4.16
C PRO A 19 5.37 -13.68 2.91
N PHE A 20 5.48 -13.08 1.73
CA PHE A 20 5.23 -13.68 0.41
C PHE A 20 6.52 -13.62 -0.42
N PRO A 21 6.73 -14.55 -1.35
CA PRO A 21 7.72 -14.36 -2.39
C PRO A 21 7.33 -13.14 -3.23
N ILE A 22 8.34 -12.41 -3.69
CA ILE A 22 8.11 -11.23 -4.53
C ILE A 22 8.94 -11.31 -5.80
N LEU A 23 8.42 -10.73 -6.87
CA LEU A 23 9.10 -10.57 -8.14
C LEU A 23 9.27 -9.08 -8.42
N TRP A 24 10.52 -8.64 -8.54
CA TRP A 24 10.88 -7.25 -8.76
C TRP A 24 11.33 -7.04 -10.22
N HIS A 25 10.58 -6.25 -10.98
CA HIS A 25 10.93 -5.88 -12.35
C HIS A 25 11.29 -4.40 -12.40
N ALA A 26 12.55 -4.09 -12.70
CA ALA A 26 12.95 -2.74 -13.06
C ALA A 26 12.59 -2.48 -14.53
N HIS A 27 11.94 -1.35 -14.82
CA HIS A 27 11.61 -0.93 -16.19
C HIS A 27 12.50 0.23 -16.64
N THR A 28 12.62 1.28 -15.82
CA THR A 28 13.46 2.46 -16.11
C THR A 28 14.22 2.90 -14.86
N GLY A 29 15.34 3.62 -15.04
CA GLY A 29 16.21 4.02 -13.93
C GLY A 29 17.13 2.88 -13.45
N CYS A 30 17.82 3.12 -12.35
CA CYS A 30 18.73 2.15 -11.74
C CYS A 30 18.09 1.59 -10.46
N HIS A 31 18.02 0.27 -10.35
CA HIS A 31 17.49 -0.42 -9.17
C HIS A 31 18.58 -1.33 -8.62
N GLN A 32 19.05 -1.01 -7.42
CA GLN A 32 20.04 -1.80 -6.70
C GLN A 32 19.32 -2.54 -5.58
N LEU A 33 19.36 -3.86 -5.60
CA LEU A 33 18.86 -4.70 -4.51
C LEU A 33 20.04 -5.34 -3.80
N ASP A 34 20.11 -5.12 -2.50
CA ASP A 34 21.08 -5.76 -1.61
C ASP A 34 20.32 -6.69 -0.66
N ALA A 35 20.75 -7.93 -0.50
CA ALA A 35 20.13 -8.84 0.44
C ALA A 35 21.13 -9.72 1.14
N GLU A 36 20.70 -10.20 2.30
CA GLU A 36 21.44 -11.18 3.06
C GLU A 36 21.53 -12.49 2.27
N VAL A 37 22.75 -12.87 1.85
CA VAL A 37 23.28 -14.15 1.31
C VAL A 37 22.47 -14.88 0.21
N ALA A 38 21.15 -14.93 0.27
CA ALA A 38 20.23 -15.67 -0.60
C ALA A 38 20.09 -15.09 -2.03
N LEU A 39 20.21 -13.78 -2.23
CA LEU A 39 20.07 -13.20 -3.58
C LEU A 39 21.27 -13.48 -4.50
N LYS A 40 22.41 -13.96 -3.99
CA LYS A 40 23.54 -14.39 -4.83
C LYS A 40 23.18 -15.54 -5.78
N ARG A 41 22.07 -16.25 -5.53
CA ARG A 41 21.53 -17.31 -6.40
C ARG A 41 20.32 -16.88 -7.23
N CYS A 42 19.80 -15.67 -7.00
CA CYS A 42 18.70 -15.12 -7.79
C CYS A 42 19.30 -14.42 -9.01
N THR A 43 19.79 -15.21 -9.97
CA THR A 43 20.09 -14.68 -11.30
C THR A 43 18.78 -14.20 -11.91
N ALA A 44 18.77 -12.99 -12.48
CA ALA A 44 17.70 -12.59 -13.38
C ALA A 44 17.60 -13.66 -14.47
N ILE A 45 16.55 -14.46 -14.44
CA ILE A 45 16.27 -15.41 -15.51
C ILE A 45 15.81 -14.53 -16.68
N ASP A 46 16.65 -14.30 -17.67
CA ASP A 46 16.36 -13.66 -18.97
C ASP A 46 15.11 -12.74 -18.99
N GLY A 47 15.28 -11.49 -18.55
CA GLY A 47 14.22 -10.46 -18.64
C GLY A 47 13.02 -10.61 -17.69
N THR A 48 12.97 -11.66 -16.86
CA THR A 48 11.81 -11.97 -15.99
C THR A 48 11.85 -11.33 -14.59
N GLY A 49 12.75 -10.38 -14.33
CA GLY A 49 12.85 -9.72 -13.02
C GLY A 49 13.57 -10.55 -11.96
N LEU A 50 13.74 -9.97 -10.77
CA LEU A 50 14.46 -10.56 -9.66
C LEU A 50 13.48 -11.20 -8.68
N HIS A 51 13.57 -12.52 -8.51
CA HIS A 51 12.78 -13.26 -7.52
C HIS A 51 13.42 -13.15 -6.14
N ILE A 52 12.62 -12.79 -5.14
CA ILE A 52 13.03 -12.69 -3.74
C ILE A 52 12.13 -13.62 -2.93
N PRO A 53 12.68 -14.69 -2.32
CA PRO A 53 11.89 -15.63 -1.53
C PRO A 53 11.22 -14.97 -0.33
N ALA A 54 10.10 -15.54 0.11
CA ALA A 54 9.42 -15.09 1.31
C ALA A 54 10.34 -15.10 2.53
N GLU A 55 10.20 -14.09 3.37
CA GLU A 55 10.95 -13.85 4.61
C GLU A 55 12.46 -13.63 4.41
N THR A 56 12.91 -13.40 3.18
CA THR A 56 14.26 -12.90 2.89
C THR A 56 14.35 -11.41 3.24
N LEU A 57 15.38 -11.03 4.01
CA LEU A 57 15.67 -9.64 4.32
C LEU A 57 16.47 -9.02 3.16
N PHE A 58 16.01 -7.88 2.67
CA PHE A 58 16.69 -7.14 1.61
C PHE A 58 16.48 -5.62 1.76
N SER A 59 17.30 -4.87 1.05
CA SER A 59 17.23 -3.43 0.88
C SER A 59 17.17 -3.12 -0.61
N VAL A 60 16.55 -1.99 -0.96
CA VAL A 60 16.45 -1.54 -2.34
C VAL A 60 16.74 -0.05 -2.42
N THR A 61 17.57 0.33 -3.38
CA THR A 61 17.81 1.72 -3.78
C THR A 61 17.37 1.89 -5.22
N ILE A 62 16.48 2.85 -5.45
CA ILE A 62 15.88 3.16 -6.75
C ILE A 62 16.32 4.57 -7.12
N GLU A 63 17.00 4.74 -8.23
CA GLU A 63 17.55 6.01 -8.70
C GLU A 63 16.99 6.37 -10.07
N PRO A 64 16.48 7.60 -10.27
CA PRO A 64 16.05 8.08 -11.58
C PRO A 64 17.17 7.98 -12.62
N GLY A 65 16.84 7.49 -13.82
CA GLY A 65 17.77 7.45 -14.94
C GLY A 65 17.86 8.78 -15.69
N ILE A 66 18.45 8.75 -16.89
CA ILE A 66 18.55 9.92 -17.79
C ILE A 66 17.18 10.53 -18.14
N GLU A 67 16.10 9.75 -18.08
CA GLU A 67 14.72 10.20 -18.32
C GLU A 67 14.13 10.99 -17.14
N GLY A 68 14.91 11.23 -16.08
CA GLY A 68 14.44 11.92 -14.87
C GLY A 68 13.46 11.10 -14.05
N SER A 69 13.31 9.80 -14.35
CA SER A 69 12.45 8.90 -13.59
C SER A 69 13.01 7.48 -13.48
N ALA A 70 12.55 6.78 -12.45
CA ALA A 70 12.68 5.34 -12.28
C ALA A 70 11.29 4.72 -12.20
N SER A 71 11.13 3.52 -12.75
CA SER A 71 9.85 2.82 -12.72
C SER A 71 10.06 1.32 -12.70
N GLY A 72 9.07 0.63 -12.16
CA GLY A 72 9.11 -0.82 -12.11
C GLY A 72 7.78 -1.42 -11.69
N THR A 73 7.80 -2.74 -11.61
CA THR A 73 6.68 -3.54 -11.15
C THR A 73 7.14 -4.43 -10.01
N LEU A 74 6.37 -4.45 -8.92
CA LEU A 74 6.50 -5.38 -7.82
C LEU A 74 5.30 -6.33 -7.82
N THR A 75 5.55 -7.62 -7.98
CA THR A 75 4.52 -8.65 -7.89
C THR A 75 4.68 -9.43 -6.59
N LEU A 76 3.62 -9.51 -5.78
CA LEU A 76 3.51 -10.45 -4.67
C LEU A 76 2.94 -11.77 -5.20
N GLU A 77 3.77 -12.81 -5.21
CA GLU A 77 3.38 -14.16 -5.63
C GLU A 77 2.45 -14.79 -4.60
N SER A 78 1.49 -15.59 -5.08
CA SER A 78 0.50 -16.28 -4.23
C SER A 78 -0.36 -15.34 -3.36
N PHE A 79 -0.44 -14.05 -3.72
CA PHE A 79 -1.30 -13.10 -3.05
C PHE A 79 -2.61 -12.92 -3.82
N GLU A 80 -3.65 -13.63 -3.36
CA GLU A 80 -5.03 -13.46 -3.76
C GLU A 80 -5.75 -12.58 -2.73
N ILE A 81 -6.21 -11.40 -3.15
CA ILE A 81 -7.09 -10.60 -2.30
C ILE A 81 -8.46 -11.27 -2.34
N ARG A 82 -8.81 -12.00 -1.28
CA ARG A 82 -10.20 -12.35 -1.04
C ARG A 82 -10.89 -11.13 -0.45
N ILE A 83 -12.06 -10.76 -0.98
CA ILE A 83 -12.89 -9.64 -0.48
C ILE A 83 -13.59 -10.02 0.86
N SER A 84 -13.08 -11.04 1.56
CA SER A 84 -13.53 -11.35 2.90
C SER A 84 -12.96 -10.29 3.84
N GLY A 85 -13.78 -9.64 4.66
CA GLY A 85 -13.28 -8.76 5.72
C GLY A 85 -12.58 -9.50 6.87
N MET A 86 -12.40 -10.81 6.77
CA MET A 86 -11.96 -11.68 7.86
C MET A 86 -10.79 -12.60 7.48
N PRO A 87 -9.87 -12.90 8.43
CA PRO A 87 -8.81 -13.86 8.24
C PRO A 87 -9.27 -15.29 7.93
N GLU A 88 -8.47 -16.02 7.16
CA GLU A 88 -8.69 -17.44 6.84
C GLU A 88 -8.23 -18.32 8.02
N TRP A 89 -9.10 -18.50 9.02
CA TRP A 89 -8.77 -19.25 10.24
C TRP A 89 -8.45 -20.72 10.01
N GLN A 90 -9.05 -21.34 8.99
CA GLN A 90 -8.80 -22.76 8.66
C GLN A 90 -7.34 -22.99 8.25
N GLU A 91 -6.77 -22.07 7.47
CA GLU A 91 -5.37 -22.15 7.04
C GLU A 91 -4.43 -22.05 8.25
N LEU A 92 -4.72 -21.14 9.19
CA LEU A 92 -3.95 -20.99 10.43
C LEU A 92 -4.03 -22.23 11.32
N HIS A 93 -5.23 -22.82 11.45
CA HIS A 93 -5.42 -24.06 12.21
C HIS A 93 -4.61 -25.20 11.59
N HIS A 94 -4.68 -25.35 10.26
CA HIS A 94 -3.95 -26.36 9.51
C HIS A 94 -2.43 -26.19 9.65
N ALA A 95 -1.91 -24.98 9.47
CA ALA A 95 -0.48 -24.67 9.63
C ALA A 95 0.03 -25.00 11.04
N PHE A 96 -0.77 -24.67 12.07
CA PHE A 96 -0.41 -24.98 13.46
C PHE A 96 -0.37 -26.48 13.74
N ARG A 97 -1.36 -27.24 13.24
CA ARG A 97 -1.50 -28.68 13.49
C ARG A 97 -0.49 -29.52 12.70
N GLN A 98 -0.35 -29.25 11.40
CA GLN A 98 0.37 -30.15 10.50
C GLN A 98 1.88 -29.96 10.49
N ARG A 99 2.39 -28.80 10.95
CA ARG A 99 3.83 -28.45 10.98
C ARG A 99 4.56 -28.54 9.63
N LYS A 100 3.86 -28.79 8.52
CA LYS A 100 4.42 -28.82 7.16
C LYS A 100 4.80 -27.41 6.69
N THR A 101 4.02 -26.41 7.09
CA THR A 101 4.28 -25.00 6.84
C THR A 101 4.60 -24.28 8.16
N PRO A 102 5.53 -23.30 8.15
CA PRO A 102 5.81 -22.51 9.34
C PRO A 102 4.60 -21.65 9.69
N PHE A 103 4.05 -21.85 10.89
CA PHE A 103 2.85 -21.19 11.37
C PHE A 103 3.00 -19.66 11.43
N GLY A 104 4.16 -19.18 11.88
CA GLY A 104 4.48 -17.76 11.98
C GLY A 104 4.46 -17.06 10.62
N ARG A 105 4.89 -17.74 9.55
CA ARG A 105 4.78 -17.23 8.18
C ARG A 105 3.33 -17.14 7.74
N THR A 106 2.54 -18.21 7.92
CA THR A 106 1.10 -18.19 7.59
C THR A 106 0.37 -17.09 8.36
N LEU A 107 0.67 -16.92 9.64
CA LEU A 107 0.13 -15.82 10.44
C LEU A 107 0.54 -14.45 9.90
N ALA A 108 1.80 -14.26 9.51
CA ALA A 108 2.28 -13.02 8.91
C ALA A 108 1.59 -12.72 7.57
N GLN A 109 1.34 -13.73 6.74
CA GLN A 109 0.60 -13.61 5.49
C GLN A 109 -0.84 -13.15 5.73
N GLN A 110 -1.53 -13.74 6.71
CA GLN A 110 -2.89 -13.33 7.10
C GLN A 110 -2.89 -11.90 7.68
N MET A 111 -1.95 -11.55 8.56
CA MET A 111 -1.79 -10.19 9.10
C MET A 111 -1.49 -9.14 8.03
N PHE A 112 -0.75 -9.52 6.98
CA PHE A 112 -0.46 -8.65 5.86
C PHE A 112 -1.67 -8.46 4.95
N THR A 113 -2.45 -9.52 4.72
CA THR A 113 -3.66 -9.48 3.91
C THR A 113 -4.75 -8.65 4.59
N TYR A 114 -4.89 -8.80 5.91
CA TYR A 114 -5.88 -8.11 6.73
C TYR A 114 -5.22 -7.20 7.79
N PRO A 115 -4.52 -6.13 7.38
CA PRO A 115 -3.75 -5.29 8.32
C PRO A 115 -4.64 -4.53 9.30
N ALA A 116 -5.86 -4.18 8.86
CA ALA A 116 -6.87 -3.46 9.63
C ALA A 116 -7.59 -4.33 10.67
N TYR A 117 -7.52 -5.66 10.53
CA TYR A 117 -8.14 -6.57 11.50
C TYR A 117 -7.54 -6.35 12.90
N PRO A 118 -8.35 -6.38 13.98
CA PRO A 118 -7.91 -6.11 15.35
C PRO A 118 -7.19 -7.33 15.95
N TRP A 119 -6.10 -7.77 15.32
CA TRP A 119 -5.32 -8.94 15.71
C TRP A 119 -4.93 -8.93 17.20
N ALA A 120 -5.42 -9.92 17.95
CA ALA A 120 -5.05 -10.17 19.33
C ALA A 120 -4.55 -11.61 19.53
N THR A 121 -3.52 -11.80 20.37
CA THR A 121 -2.98 -13.14 20.64
C THR A 121 -4.01 -14.08 21.27
N SER A 122 -4.86 -13.55 22.17
CA SER A 122 -5.94 -14.30 22.81
C SER A 122 -6.99 -14.79 21.81
N GLU A 123 -7.32 -13.96 20.83
CA GLU A 123 -8.24 -14.32 19.76
C GLU A 123 -7.64 -15.41 18.88
N VAL A 124 -6.41 -15.23 18.41
CA VAL A 124 -5.73 -16.25 17.57
C VAL A 124 -5.65 -17.57 18.33
N SER A 125 -5.31 -17.55 19.62
CA SER A 125 -5.23 -18.78 20.43
C SER A 125 -6.61 -19.45 20.59
N SER A 126 -7.67 -18.66 20.80
CA SER A 126 -9.05 -19.16 20.88
C SER A 126 -9.50 -19.78 19.56
N ARG A 127 -9.30 -19.08 18.43
CA ARG A 127 -9.72 -19.52 17.09
C ARG A 127 -9.03 -20.79 16.61
N ILE A 128 -7.78 -21.02 17.00
CA ILE A 128 -7.06 -22.25 16.67
C ILE A 128 -7.14 -23.32 17.79
N GLU A 129 -7.92 -23.05 18.85
CA GLU A 129 -8.17 -23.95 19.98
C GLU A 129 -6.89 -24.39 20.73
N VAL A 130 -6.01 -23.43 21.02
CA VAL A 130 -4.80 -23.68 21.80
C VAL A 130 -4.59 -22.65 22.88
N ASP A 131 -3.82 -23.03 23.91
CA ASP A 131 -3.42 -22.09 24.94
C ASP A 131 -2.44 -21.01 24.40
N SER A 132 -2.59 -19.78 24.91
CA SER A 132 -1.76 -18.64 24.52
C SER A 132 -0.26 -18.88 24.74
N ARG A 133 0.14 -19.65 25.77
CA ARG A 133 1.55 -20.01 26.00
C ARG A 133 2.08 -20.92 24.90
N ARG A 134 1.29 -21.90 24.44
CA ARG A 134 1.66 -22.80 23.33
C ARG A 134 1.80 -22.03 22.03
N LEU A 135 0.88 -21.12 21.76
CA LEU A 135 0.95 -20.23 20.60
C LEU A 135 2.24 -19.40 20.59
N ARG A 136 2.56 -18.72 21.71
CA ARG A 136 3.79 -17.92 21.85
C ARG A 136 5.04 -18.76 21.72
N SER A 137 5.07 -19.94 22.36
CA SER A 137 6.18 -20.89 22.25
C SER A 137 6.41 -21.31 20.80
N ARG A 138 5.32 -21.61 20.07
CA ARG A 138 5.41 -21.97 18.65
C ARG A 138 5.96 -20.83 17.79
N LEU A 139 5.46 -19.61 17.98
CA LEU A 139 5.98 -18.43 17.27
C LEU A 139 7.45 -18.19 17.56
N PHE A 140 7.86 -18.32 18.83
CA PHE A 140 9.25 -18.14 19.24
C PHE A 140 10.19 -19.16 18.59
N GLN A 141 9.79 -20.43 18.53
CA GLN A 141 10.55 -21.50 17.85
C GLN A 141 10.78 -21.20 16.35
N GLU A 142 9.87 -20.47 15.72
CA GLU A 142 9.98 -20.07 14.32
C GLU A 142 10.60 -18.66 14.15
N ALA A 143 11.16 -18.07 15.21
CA ALA A 143 11.73 -16.72 15.24
C ALA A 143 10.72 -15.59 14.92
N TYR A 144 9.45 -15.79 15.28
CA TYR A 144 8.39 -14.78 15.17
C TYR A 144 8.00 -14.19 16.52
N SER A 145 7.71 -12.88 16.51
CA SER A 145 7.02 -12.17 17.59
C SER A 145 5.71 -11.62 17.07
N PHE A 146 4.60 -11.88 17.76
CA PHE A 146 3.25 -11.50 17.32
C PHE A 146 3.14 -9.99 17.02
N ALA A 147 3.47 -9.15 18.00
CA ALA A 147 3.34 -7.70 17.88
C ALA A 147 4.32 -7.11 16.86
N ALA A 148 5.56 -7.61 16.81
CA ALA A 148 6.55 -7.14 15.84
C ALA A 148 6.17 -7.54 14.41
N THR A 149 5.65 -8.75 14.22
CA THR A 149 5.17 -9.25 12.92
C THR A 149 4.01 -8.42 12.42
N LEU A 150 3.01 -8.17 13.28
CA LEU A 150 1.86 -7.35 12.94
C LEU A 150 2.29 -5.93 12.54
N ARG A 151 3.15 -5.30 13.34
CA ARG A 151 3.72 -3.96 13.03
C ARG A 151 4.42 -3.96 11.67
N ARG A 152 5.30 -4.94 11.42
CA ARG A 152 6.00 -5.10 10.14
C ARG A 152 5.01 -5.22 8.98
N CYS A 153 4.04 -6.13 9.05
CA CYS A 153 3.05 -6.33 7.99
C CYS A 153 2.28 -5.04 7.66
N ARG A 154 1.90 -4.29 8.69
CA ARG A 154 1.23 -2.99 8.54
C ARG A 154 2.12 -1.91 7.92
N MET A 155 3.40 -1.85 8.30
CA MET A 155 4.37 -0.94 7.70
C MET A 155 4.64 -1.30 6.23
N LEU A 156 4.72 -2.59 5.88
CA LEU A 156 4.86 -3.03 4.50
C LEU A 156 3.64 -2.68 3.65
N ARG A 157 2.42 -2.79 4.21
CA ARG A 157 1.21 -2.35 3.50
C ARG A 157 1.25 -0.84 3.23
N ALA A 158 1.63 -0.03 4.21
CA ALA A 158 1.83 1.41 3.99
C ALA A 158 2.91 1.72 2.94
N LEU A 159 4.03 0.98 2.94
CA LEU A 159 5.07 1.10 1.92
C LEU A 159 4.50 0.85 0.52
N LEU A 160 3.74 -0.24 0.34
CA LEU A 160 3.13 -0.58 -0.95
C LEU A 160 2.12 0.48 -1.37
N THR A 161 1.28 0.97 -0.47
CA THR A 161 0.35 2.05 -0.77
C THR A 161 1.07 3.33 -1.21
N ALA A 162 2.21 3.67 -0.59
CA ALA A 162 2.99 4.85 -0.96
C ALA A 162 3.74 4.68 -2.28
N LEU A 163 4.20 3.47 -2.61
CA LEU A 163 4.85 3.17 -3.88
C LEU A 163 3.88 3.09 -5.06
N SER A 164 2.67 2.56 -4.83
CA SER A 164 1.72 2.28 -5.92
C SER A 164 1.24 3.53 -6.64
N ASP A 165 1.23 3.49 -7.97
CA ASP A 165 0.56 4.49 -8.81
C ASP A 165 -0.95 4.23 -8.92
N ASP A 166 -1.39 2.99 -8.70
CA ASP A 166 -2.74 2.50 -9.00
C ASP A 166 -3.74 2.62 -7.83
N VAL A 167 -3.28 3.03 -6.63
CA VAL A 167 -4.19 3.16 -5.46
C VAL A 167 -4.96 4.48 -5.55
N ALA A 168 -6.22 4.39 -5.98
CA ALA A 168 -7.19 5.47 -5.85
C ALA A 168 -7.35 5.87 -4.37
N GLU A 169 -7.50 7.18 -4.12
CA GLU A 169 -7.56 7.75 -2.76
C GLU A 169 -8.67 7.14 -1.88
N SER A 170 -9.64 6.45 -2.47
CA SER A 170 -10.75 5.75 -1.79
C SER A 170 -10.35 4.53 -0.94
N ASP A 171 -9.15 3.96 -1.10
CA ASP A 171 -8.65 2.87 -0.23
C ASP A 171 -7.80 3.41 0.95
N ARG A 172 -7.58 4.74 1.02
CA ARG A 172 -6.86 5.39 2.13
C ARG A 172 -7.72 5.59 3.39
N ASP A 173 -9.04 5.44 3.27
CA ASP A 173 -10.00 5.65 4.36
C ASP A 173 -10.07 4.47 5.35
N GLY A 174 -9.38 3.37 5.07
CA GLY A 174 -9.25 2.20 5.93
C GLY A 174 -8.27 2.38 7.11
N GLN A 175 -8.48 3.42 7.92
CA GLN A 175 -8.24 3.58 9.37
C GLN A 175 -7.20 2.72 10.13
N PHE A 176 -6.09 2.29 9.51
CA PHE A 176 -5.10 1.46 10.18
C PHE A 176 -3.87 2.25 10.68
N MET A 177 -3.53 3.36 10.04
CA MET A 177 -2.39 4.18 10.46
C MET A 177 -2.80 5.21 11.53
N PRO A 178 -1.93 5.51 12.51
CA PRO A 178 -2.19 6.58 13.46
C PRO A 178 -2.49 7.89 12.71
N GLN A 179 -3.54 8.58 13.14
CA GLN A 179 -4.00 9.85 12.55
C GLN A 179 -2.90 10.93 12.51
N CYS A 180 -1.86 10.79 13.33
CA CYS A 180 -0.69 11.66 13.33
C CYS A 180 0.36 11.19 12.30
N ARG A 181 0.44 11.89 11.16
CA ARG A 181 1.41 11.61 10.09
C ARG A 181 2.87 11.57 10.56
N TYR A 182 3.26 12.44 11.50
CA TYR A 182 4.60 12.43 12.09
C TYR A 182 4.93 11.11 12.79
N LYS A 183 3.96 10.54 13.51
CA LYS A 183 4.12 9.25 14.20
C LYS A 183 4.26 8.11 13.20
N VAL A 184 3.52 8.15 12.08
CA VAL A 184 3.66 7.19 10.98
C VAL A 184 5.07 7.27 10.39
N ASP A 185 5.55 8.47 10.04
CA ASP A 185 6.89 8.66 9.50
C ASP A 185 7.98 8.20 10.46
N SER A 186 7.85 8.47 11.76
CA SER A 186 8.80 8.00 12.78
C SER A 186 8.83 6.47 12.87
N MET A 187 7.66 5.82 12.89
CA MET A 187 7.56 4.36 12.92
C MET A 187 8.10 3.72 11.63
N PHE A 188 7.80 4.34 10.49
CA PHE A 188 8.25 3.89 9.18
C PHE A 188 9.77 4.03 9.04
N ASN A 189 10.33 5.15 9.52
CA ASN A 189 11.77 5.38 9.56
C ASN A 189 12.47 4.39 10.48
N ALA A 190 11.89 4.07 11.64
CA ALA A 190 12.43 3.02 12.50
C ALA A 190 12.39 1.63 11.85
N ALA A 191 11.44 1.36 10.96
CA ALA A 191 11.31 0.07 10.27
C ALA A 191 12.22 -0.05 9.04
N PHE A 192 12.28 1.00 8.21
CA PHE A 192 12.86 0.93 6.86
C PHE A 192 13.97 1.95 6.60
N ASN A 193 14.40 2.69 7.62
CA ASN A 193 15.43 3.74 7.53
C ASN A 193 15.14 4.80 6.45
N THR A 194 13.86 5.10 6.25
CA THR A 194 13.38 6.13 5.32
C THR A 194 12.03 6.64 5.79
N LYS A 195 11.59 7.82 5.34
CA LYS A 195 10.28 8.36 5.70
C LYS A 195 9.25 7.98 4.66
N LEU A 196 8.01 7.72 5.08
CA LEU A 196 6.91 7.43 4.17
C LEU A 196 6.64 8.65 3.28
N SER A 197 6.67 9.85 3.88
CA SER A 197 6.53 11.12 3.16
C SER A 197 7.60 11.33 2.07
N THR A 198 8.83 10.87 2.26
CA THR A 198 9.87 10.93 1.22
C THR A 198 9.49 10.10 0.01
N ILE A 199 8.91 8.91 0.20
CA ILE A 199 8.46 8.05 -0.89
C ILE A 199 7.26 8.71 -1.60
N GLU A 200 6.27 9.20 -0.84
CA GLU A 200 5.10 9.86 -1.40
C GLU A 200 5.44 11.11 -2.22
N LEU A 201 6.39 11.93 -1.75
CA LEU A 201 6.87 13.11 -2.47
C LEU A 201 7.70 12.77 -3.71
N SER A 202 8.25 11.57 -3.76
CA SER A 202 9.03 11.10 -4.91
C SER A 202 8.15 10.53 -6.01
N ARG A 203 6.88 10.21 -5.72
CA ARG A 203 5.94 9.62 -6.68
C ARG A 203 5.57 10.61 -7.77
N MET A 204 5.73 10.19 -9.03
CA MET A 204 5.17 10.93 -10.16
C MET A 204 3.71 10.57 -10.33
N TRP A 205 2.84 11.57 -10.25
CA TRP A 205 1.43 11.37 -10.52
C TRP A 205 1.29 11.19 -12.04
N SER A 206 0.77 10.05 -12.47
CA SER A 206 0.45 9.86 -13.88
C SER A 206 -0.60 10.91 -14.24
N THR A 207 -0.25 11.82 -15.16
CA THR A 207 -1.14 12.90 -15.61
C THR A 207 -2.37 12.39 -16.35
N SER A 208 -2.47 11.08 -16.56
CA SER A 208 -3.66 10.34 -16.94
C SER A 208 -4.69 10.23 -15.81
N ARG A 209 -5.02 11.35 -15.15
CA ARG A 209 -6.42 11.49 -14.71
C ARG A 209 -7.23 11.57 -16.00
N PRO A 210 -8.23 10.69 -16.24
CA PRO A 210 -9.20 10.99 -17.28
C PRO A 210 -9.74 12.37 -16.90
N ARG A 211 -9.50 13.36 -17.77
CA ARG A 211 -10.29 14.58 -17.73
C ARG A 211 -11.71 14.07 -17.89
N HIS A 212 -12.45 13.96 -16.79
CA HIS A 212 -13.89 14.07 -16.88
C HIS A 212 -14.08 15.41 -17.56
N CYS A 213 -14.29 15.37 -18.88
CA CYS A 213 -14.75 16.50 -19.65
C CYS A 213 -15.96 17.01 -18.88
N LEU A 214 -15.81 18.17 -18.27
CA LEU A 214 -16.93 19.02 -17.92
C LEU A 214 -17.67 19.26 -19.24
N THR A 215 -18.65 18.41 -19.55
CA THR A 215 -19.78 18.78 -20.41
C THR A 215 -20.59 19.81 -19.64
N GLU A 216 -20.04 21.01 -19.52
CA GLU A 216 -20.73 22.21 -19.09
C GLU A 216 -20.48 23.27 -20.16
N GLN A 217 -20.98 22.98 -21.37
CA GLN A 217 -21.05 23.96 -22.43
C GLN A 217 -22.24 23.68 -23.34
N GLN A 218 -23.44 23.92 -22.80
CA GLN A 218 -24.59 24.24 -23.64
C GLN A 218 -25.32 25.49 -23.13
N ARG A 219 -24.90 26.61 -23.75
CA ARG A 219 -25.72 27.72 -24.23
C ARG A 219 -26.29 28.71 -23.19
N CYS A 220 -25.46 29.68 -22.84
CA CYS A 220 -25.89 31.08 -22.86
C CYS A 220 -25.31 31.73 -24.12
N MET A 221 -26.18 32.11 -25.07
CA MET A 221 -25.86 33.08 -26.13
C MET A 221 -26.84 34.25 -25.99
N PRO A 222 -26.37 35.50 -26.06
CA PRO A 222 -27.19 36.69 -25.99
C PRO A 222 -27.53 37.20 -27.40
N SER A 223 -28.74 37.72 -27.62
CA SER A 223 -28.95 38.89 -28.50
C SER A 223 -30.42 39.32 -28.57
N ALA A 224 -30.59 40.64 -28.46
CA ALA A 224 -31.56 41.51 -29.13
C ALA A 224 -32.98 41.69 -28.54
N PHE A 225 -33.18 42.90 -27.99
CA PHE A 225 -34.39 43.74 -28.00
C PHE A 225 -35.06 43.82 -29.40
N PRO A 226 -36.33 44.27 -29.60
CA PRO A 226 -36.99 45.37 -28.86
C PRO A 226 -38.52 45.30 -28.60
N GLY A 227 -38.97 46.17 -27.68
CA GLY A 227 -40.20 46.96 -27.78
C GLY A 227 -41.54 46.32 -27.41
N HIS A 228 -42.18 46.80 -26.34
CA HIS A 228 -43.49 47.47 -26.47
C HIS A 228 -43.91 48.20 -25.18
N VAL A 229 -44.62 49.29 -25.44
CA VAL A 229 -45.23 50.29 -24.55
C VAL A 229 -46.50 49.77 -23.88
N SER A 230 -46.75 50.14 -22.61
CA SER A 230 -48.02 50.65 -22.03
C SER A 230 -47.92 50.64 -20.49
N SER A 231 -47.88 51.80 -19.83
CA SER A 231 -49.03 52.63 -19.38
C SER A 231 -49.75 52.06 -18.16
N SER A 232 -49.60 52.75 -17.02
CA SER A 232 -50.63 53.09 -16.01
C SER A 232 -49.93 53.39 -14.67
N GLU A 233 -50.01 54.63 -14.16
CA GLU A 233 -50.79 54.99 -12.95
C GLU A 233 -50.23 54.36 -11.67
N THR A 234 -49.83 55.05 -10.60
CA THR A 234 -50.41 56.17 -9.86
C THR A 234 -49.29 56.61 -8.88
N GLY A 235 -48.97 57.89 -8.70
CA GLY A 235 -49.66 58.75 -7.74
C GLY A 235 -49.32 58.39 -6.28
N LEU A 236 -48.43 59.16 -5.62
CA LEU A 236 -48.72 59.90 -4.38
C LEU A 236 -47.46 60.47 -3.72
N GLN A 237 -47.46 61.79 -3.60
CA GLN A 237 -46.63 62.59 -2.70
C GLN A 237 -47.00 62.36 -1.22
N ARG A 238 -46.01 62.48 -0.33
CA ARG A 238 -46.05 63.09 1.02
C ARG A 238 -44.59 63.11 1.54
N HIS A 239 -43.91 64.26 1.55
CA HIS A 239 -43.77 65.22 2.67
C HIS A 239 -43.25 64.61 3.99
N TRP A 240 -42.10 65.17 4.41
CA TRP A 240 -41.52 65.36 5.76
C TRP A 240 -41.78 64.30 6.83
#